data_AF-A0A9D0VCS9-F1
#
_entry.id   AF-A0A9D0VCS9-F1
#
_cell.length_a   1.000
_cell.length_b   1.000
_cell.length_c   1.000
_cell.angle_alpha   90.00
_cell.angle_beta   90.00
_cell.angle_gamma   90.00
#
_symmetry.space_group_name_H-M   'P 1'
#
loop_
_entity.id
_entity.type
_entity.pdbx_description
1 polymer ?
#
loop_
_entity_poly.entity_id
_entity_poly.type
_entity_poly.pdbx_seq_one_letter_code
_entity_poly.pdbx_strand_id
1 'polypeptide(L)'
;MDYRRILDRIRSTIRVGSYLVPPSSVPAAQREALSGVAAAIADPDNDPEQIRLRILQLYAAGRIDRVMKLSALGVLAASPNVRDYAEAARLAGQQEMVALDEGGPHRDAYLASADRHRGVLAYLLGRYEVALDWFTRALERERTSENLGNVLSTLIRLGELDEARTLLDQACTSAPDTVRLELLSRIEIDDDLSRLRPRS
;
A
#
# COMPACT_ATOMS: atom_id res chain seq x y z
N MET A 1 -17.38 -4.81 -13.78
CA MET A 1 -16.60 -3.72 -13.16
C MET A 1 -16.36 -2.68 -14.23
N ASP A 2 -16.72 -1.42 -14.00
CA ASP A 2 -16.60 -0.36 -15.02
C ASP A 2 -15.23 0.32 -14.87
N TYR A 3 -14.31 -0.02 -15.77
CA TYR A 3 -12.95 0.50 -15.77
C TYR A 3 -12.89 2.03 -15.93
N ARG A 4 -13.77 2.62 -16.76
CA ARG A 4 -13.81 4.08 -16.95
C ARG A 4 -14.19 4.79 -15.66
N ARG A 5 -15.15 4.23 -14.92
CA ARG A 5 -15.54 4.76 -13.61
C ARG A 5 -14.40 4.74 -12.60
N ILE A 6 -13.51 3.74 -12.66
CA ILE A 6 -12.33 3.68 -11.77
C ILE A 6 -11.33 4.77 -12.16
N LEU A 7 -11.04 4.95 -13.46
CA LEU A 7 -10.17 6.02 -13.92
C LEU A 7 -10.70 7.41 -13.55
N ASP A 8 -12.01 7.63 -13.66
CA ASP A 8 -12.63 8.89 -13.26
C ASP A 8 -12.53 9.14 -11.75
N ARG A 9 -12.69 8.10 -10.93
CA ARG A 9 -12.44 8.17 -9.48
C ARG A 9 -10.99 8.54 -9.17
N ILE A 10 -10.02 7.87 -9.79
CA ILE A 10 -8.60 8.15 -9.59
C ILE A 10 -8.29 9.61 -9.95
N ARG A 11 -8.71 10.06 -11.14
CA ARG A 11 -8.50 11.43 -11.61
C ARG A 11 -9.16 12.47 -10.69
N SER A 12 -10.36 12.18 -10.21
CA SER A 12 -11.06 13.03 -9.24
C SER A 12 -10.27 13.13 -7.93
N THR A 13 -9.79 12.00 -7.41
CA THR A 13 -9.03 11.94 -6.14
C THR A 13 -7.77 12.79 -6.17
N ILE A 14 -7.05 12.81 -7.29
CA ILE A 14 -5.83 13.61 -7.45
C ILE A 14 -6.12 15.09 -7.70
N ARG A 15 -7.23 15.43 -8.38
CA ARG A 15 -7.58 16.83 -8.72
C ARG A 15 -8.00 17.66 -7.51
N VAL A 16 -8.61 17.06 -6.49
CA VAL A 16 -9.04 17.81 -5.30
C VAL A 16 -7.79 18.23 -4.54
N GLY A 17 -7.48 19.54 -4.56
CA GLY A 17 -6.31 20.18 -3.95
C GLY A 17 -6.23 20.12 -2.41
N SER A 18 -6.85 19.12 -1.79
CA SER A 18 -6.70 18.78 -0.39
C SER A 18 -5.88 17.51 -0.24
N TYR A 19 -4.58 17.59 -0.58
CA TYR A 19 -3.59 16.75 0.09
C TYR A 19 -3.50 17.24 1.54
N LEU A 20 -4.54 16.99 2.33
CA LEU A 20 -4.42 16.98 3.77
C LEU A 20 -3.44 15.84 4.06
N VAL A 21 -2.19 16.21 4.33
CA VAL A 21 -1.21 15.27 4.89
C VAL A 21 -1.86 14.72 6.15
N PRO A 22 -2.23 13.43 6.20
CA PRO A 22 -2.79 12.87 7.41
C PRO A 22 -1.73 13.07 8.50
N PRO A 23 -2.08 13.63 9.68
CA PRO A 23 -1.15 13.71 10.79
C PRO A 23 -0.65 12.30 11.08
N SER A 24 0.65 12.07 10.86
CA SER A 24 1.38 10.79 10.98
C SER A 24 0.48 9.55 10.95
N SER A 25 0.24 9.01 9.76
CA SER A 25 -0.65 7.87 9.45
C SER A 25 -0.56 6.67 10.40
N VAL A 26 0.63 6.47 10.98
CA VAL A 26 0.93 5.50 12.04
C VAL A 26 1.88 6.18 13.05
N PRO A 27 1.84 5.88 14.36
CA PRO A 27 2.82 6.42 15.30
C PRO A 27 4.26 6.05 14.92
N ALA A 28 5.20 6.99 15.09
CA ALA A 28 6.60 6.80 14.68
C ALA A 28 7.27 5.57 15.33
N ALA A 29 6.98 5.32 16.61
CA ALA A 29 7.50 4.17 17.35
C ALA A 29 7.02 2.83 16.75
N GLN A 30 5.80 2.77 16.23
CA GLN A 30 5.28 1.57 15.55
C GLN A 30 5.97 1.38 14.19
N ARG A 31 6.17 2.46 13.43
CA ARG A 31 6.90 2.40 12.15
C ARG A 31 8.33 1.88 12.33
N GLU A 32 9.03 2.37 13.35
CA GLU A 32 10.38 1.92 13.68
C GLU A 32 10.39 0.43 14.07
N ALA A 33 9.42 -0.03 14.86
CA ALA A 33 9.31 -1.43 15.22
C ALA A 33 9.07 -2.33 13.99
N LEU A 34 8.29 -1.86 13.02
CA LEU A 34 7.94 -2.61 11.81
C LEU A 34 9.01 -2.55 10.71
N SER A 35 9.91 -1.56 10.70
CA SER A 35 10.97 -1.48 9.68
C SER A 35 11.88 -2.70 9.71
N GLY A 36 12.23 -3.18 10.91
CA GLY A 36 13.02 -4.40 11.09
C GLY A 36 12.28 -5.68 10.67
N VAL A 37 10.94 -5.68 10.73
CA VAL A 37 10.12 -6.80 10.21
C VAL A 37 10.11 -6.76 8.68
N ALA A 38 9.90 -5.58 8.08
CA ALA A 38 9.90 -5.43 6.63
C ALA A 38 11.25 -5.83 6.00
N ALA A 39 12.37 -5.42 6.61
CA ALA A 39 13.70 -5.83 6.19
C ALA A 39 13.88 -7.36 6.27
N ALA A 40 13.40 -7.99 7.35
CA ALA A 40 13.50 -9.43 7.51
C ALA A 40 12.66 -10.19 6.47
N ILE A 41 11.48 -9.68 6.09
CA ILE A 41 10.62 -10.27 5.04
C ILE A 41 11.25 -10.14 3.65
N ALA A 42 11.96 -9.04 3.38
CA ALA A 42 12.60 -8.79 2.09
C ALA A 42 13.83 -9.68 1.86
N ASP A 43 14.46 -10.15 2.93
CA ASP A 43 15.60 -11.05 2.90
C ASP A 43 15.13 -12.52 2.74
N PRO A 44 15.43 -13.16 1.60
CA PRO A 44 14.92 -14.49 1.28
C PRO A 44 15.48 -15.59 2.18
N ASP A 45 16.59 -15.36 2.88
CA ASP A 45 17.26 -16.36 3.72
C ASP A 45 16.64 -16.45 5.13
N ASN A 46 15.78 -15.50 5.49
CA ASN A 46 15.13 -15.49 6.81
C ASN A 46 13.98 -16.49 6.88
N ASP A 47 13.92 -17.21 8.01
CA ASP A 47 12.86 -18.14 8.35
C ASP A 47 11.53 -17.40 8.63
N PRO A 48 10.46 -17.65 7.85
CA PRO A 48 9.16 -17.04 8.05
C PRO A 48 8.57 -17.24 9.45
N GLU A 49 8.82 -18.39 10.11
CA GLU A 49 8.30 -18.63 11.46
C GLU A 49 9.00 -17.75 12.49
N GLN A 50 10.30 -17.47 12.34
CA GLN A 50 11.02 -16.53 13.20
C GLN A 50 10.50 -15.11 13.03
N ILE A 51 10.21 -14.69 11.79
CA ILE A 51 9.60 -13.38 11.51
C ILE A 51 8.20 -13.31 12.16
N ARG A 52 7.39 -14.37 12.03
CA ARG A 52 6.07 -14.44 12.68
C ARG A 52 6.19 -14.29 14.20
N LEU A 53 7.09 -15.03 14.84
CA LEU A 53 7.32 -14.93 16.29
C LEU A 53 7.74 -13.51 16.70
N ARG A 54 8.63 -12.87 15.93
CA ARG A 54 9.02 -11.47 16.17
C ARG A 54 7.85 -10.51 16.11
N ILE A 55 6.95 -10.66 15.13
CA ILE A 55 5.73 -9.84 15.03
C ILE A 55 4.85 -10.03 16.28
N LEU A 56 4.67 -11.28 16.74
CA LEU A 56 3.90 -11.57 17.94
C LEU A 56 4.53 -10.98 19.21
N GLN A 57 5.86 -11.01 19.32
CA GLN A 57 6.60 -10.40 20.43
C GLN A 57 6.45 -8.87 20.46
N LEU A 58 6.53 -8.20 19.30
CA LEU A 58 6.30 -6.76 19.21
C LEU A 58 4.89 -6.37 19.68
N TYR A 59 3.89 -7.14 19.30
CA TYR A 59 2.52 -6.93 19.76
C TYR A 59 2.37 -7.17 21.27
N ALA A 60 2.91 -8.29 21.78
CA ALA A 60 2.85 -8.60 23.21
C ALA A 60 3.55 -7.54 24.08
N ALA A 61 4.61 -6.91 23.56
CA ALA A 61 5.32 -5.81 24.21
C ALA A 61 4.64 -4.44 24.03
N GLY A 62 3.48 -4.35 23.37
CA GLY A 62 2.77 -3.10 23.10
C GLY A 62 3.51 -2.15 22.14
N ARG A 63 4.52 -2.65 21.42
CA ARG A 63 5.32 -1.87 20.45
C ARG A 63 4.57 -1.61 19.15
N ILE A 64 3.60 -2.48 18.83
CA ILE A 64 2.65 -2.33 17.74
C ILE A 64 1.25 -2.67 18.25
N ASP A 65 0.23 -2.04 17.67
CA ASP A 65 -1.15 -2.37 17.99
C ASP A 65 -1.67 -3.60 17.23
N ARG A 66 -2.93 -3.94 17.47
CA ARG A 66 -3.56 -5.13 16.90
C ARG A 66 -3.70 -5.02 15.37
N VAL A 67 -4.03 -3.84 14.87
CA VAL A 67 -4.17 -3.60 13.42
C VAL A 67 -2.83 -3.76 12.73
N MET A 68 -1.77 -3.20 13.29
CA MET A 68 -0.41 -3.31 12.75
C MET A 68 0.14 -4.73 12.80
N LYS A 69 -0.18 -5.49 13.86
CA LYS A 69 0.11 -6.93 13.90
C LYS A 69 -0.54 -7.67 12.72
N LEU A 70 -1.83 -7.45 12.49
CA LEU A 70 -2.56 -8.13 11.41
C LEU A 70 -2.00 -7.74 10.04
N SER A 71 -1.69 -6.46 9.84
CA SER A 71 -1.01 -5.95 8.65
C SER A 71 0.34 -6.67 8.42
N ALA A 72 1.21 -6.72 9.43
CA ALA A 72 2.53 -7.35 9.32
C ALA A 72 2.45 -8.85 9.02
N LEU A 73 1.54 -9.57 9.68
CA LEU A 73 1.29 -10.99 9.39
C LEU A 73 0.76 -11.20 7.97
N GLY A 74 -0.10 -10.30 7.48
CA GLY A 74 -0.64 -10.35 6.12
C GLY A 74 0.44 -10.17 5.07
N VAL A 75 1.36 -9.21 5.28
CA VAL A 75 2.53 -9.01 4.41
C VAL A 75 3.44 -10.23 4.41
N LEU A 76 3.72 -10.82 5.58
CA LEU A 76 4.52 -12.04 5.68
C LEU A 76 3.86 -13.19 4.90
N ALA A 77 2.56 -13.40 5.07
CA ALA A 77 1.81 -14.45 4.36
C ALA A 77 1.85 -14.26 2.84
N ALA A 78 1.75 -13.02 2.36
CA ALA A 78 1.82 -12.69 0.93
C ALA A 78 3.25 -12.67 0.36
N SER A 79 4.28 -12.78 1.21
CA SER A 79 5.68 -12.65 0.79
C SER A 79 6.09 -13.76 -0.20
N PRO A 80 7.12 -13.53 -1.03
CA PRO A 80 7.60 -14.51 -2.00
C PRO A 80 7.99 -15.86 -1.41
N ASN A 81 8.41 -15.89 -0.15
CA ASN A 81 8.84 -17.11 0.57
C ASN A 81 7.67 -17.92 1.13
N VAL A 82 6.53 -17.27 1.45
CA VAL A 82 5.39 -17.95 2.10
C VAL A 82 4.27 -18.22 1.10
N ARG A 83 3.86 -17.20 0.32
CA ARG A 83 2.80 -17.28 -0.70
C ARG A 83 1.47 -17.88 -0.22
N ASP A 84 1.15 -17.71 1.07
CA ASP A 84 -0.15 -18.08 1.62
C ASP A 84 -1.14 -16.94 1.41
N TYR A 85 -1.63 -16.81 0.17
CA TYR A 85 -2.55 -15.75 -0.21
C TYR A 85 -3.95 -15.89 0.43
N ALA A 86 -4.32 -17.11 0.84
CA ALA A 86 -5.57 -17.34 1.57
C ALA A 86 -5.49 -16.74 2.97
N GLU A 87 -4.40 -16.99 3.69
CA GLU A 87 -4.14 -16.40 4.99
C GLU A 87 -4.00 -14.89 4.90
N ALA A 88 -3.27 -14.39 3.91
CA ALA A 88 -3.13 -12.95 3.69
C ALA A 88 -4.48 -12.26 3.45
N ALA A 89 -5.38 -12.87 2.67
CA ALA A 89 -6.73 -12.34 2.44
C ALA A 89 -7.57 -12.33 3.72
N ARG A 90 -7.49 -13.40 4.52
CA ARG A 90 -8.16 -13.49 5.82
C ARG A 90 -7.68 -12.39 6.77
N LEU A 91 -6.37 -12.18 6.85
CA LEU A 91 -5.75 -11.18 7.71
C LEU A 91 -6.11 -9.75 7.29
N ALA A 92 -6.14 -9.45 5.99
CA ALA A 92 -6.61 -8.15 5.50
C ALA A 92 -8.07 -7.88 5.88
N GLY A 93 -8.94 -8.90 5.81
CA GLY A 93 -10.32 -8.82 6.29
C GLY A 93 -10.44 -8.55 7.78
N GLN A 94 -9.63 -9.24 8.59
CA GLN A 94 -9.59 -9.01 10.03
C GLN A 94 -9.04 -7.63 10.39
N GLN A 95 -8.02 -7.16 9.68
CA GLN A 95 -7.44 -5.84 9.87
C GLN A 95 -8.48 -4.75 9.68
N GLU A 96 -9.28 -4.82 8.62
CA GLU A 96 -10.36 -3.86 8.38
C GLU A 96 -11.38 -3.88 9.51
N MET A 97 -11.85 -5.07 9.92
CA MET A 97 -12.84 -5.18 11.00
C MET A 97 -12.32 -4.56 12.29
N VAL A 98 -11.10 -4.90 12.69
CA VAL A 98 -10.48 -4.34 13.90
C VAL A 98 -10.30 -2.82 13.80
N ALA A 99 -9.91 -2.31 12.62
CA ALA A 99 -9.79 -0.86 12.42
C ALA A 99 -11.14 -0.14 12.55
N LEU A 100 -12.23 -0.73 12.07
CA LEU A 100 -13.59 -0.19 12.22
C LEU A 100 -14.07 -0.25 13.67
N ASP A 101 -13.84 -1.37 14.35
CA ASP A 101 -14.29 -1.61 15.73
C ASP A 101 -13.55 -0.74 16.74
N GLU A 102 -12.21 -0.64 16.64
CA GLU A 102 -11.38 0.12 17.57
C GLU A 102 -11.39 1.63 17.24
N GLY A 103 -11.56 1.99 15.97
CA GLY A 103 -11.63 3.38 15.52
C GLY A 103 -10.36 4.20 15.82
N GLY A 104 -10.55 5.42 16.32
CA GLY A 104 -9.45 6.31 16.68
C GLY A 104 -8.88 7.17 15.54
N PRO A 105 -7.84 7.98 15.83
CA PRO A 105 -7.33 9.00 14.91
C PRO A 105 -6.63 8.40 13.67
N HIS A 106 -6.20 7.14 13.72
CA HIS A 106 -5.50 6.45 12.62
C HIS A 106 -6.41 5.54 11.79
N ARG A 107 -7.72 5.51 12.08
CA ARG A 107 -8.68 4.60 11.43
C ARG A 107 -8.59 4.64 9.91
N ASP A 108 -8.58 5.83 9.31
CA ASP A 108 -8.63 5.95 7.86
C ASP A 108 -7.31 5.48 7.20
N ALA A 109 -6.16 5.69 7.86
CA ALA A 109 -4.88 5.11 7.46
C ALA A 109 -4.86 3.58 7.56
N TYR A 110 -5.49 3.04 8.61
CA TYR A 110 -5.60 1.60 8.82
C TYR A 110 -6.49 0.92 7.77
N LEU A 111 -7.59 1.59 7.40
CA LEU A 111 -8.46 1.16 6.31
C LEU A 111 -7.76 1.27 4.95
N ALA A 112 -7.02 2.36 4.69
CA ALA A 112 -6.23 2.50 3.47
C ALA A 112 -5.19 1.37 3.35
N SER A 113 -4.53 1.02 4.47
CA SER A 113 -3.59 -0.10 4.53
C SER A 113 -4.26 -1.44 4.24
N ALA A 114 -5.45 -1.70 4.79
CA ALA A 114 -6.21 -2.92 4.50
C ALA A 114 -6.67 -3.01 3.03
N ASP A 115 -7.15 -1.90 2.46
CA ASP A 115 -7.51 -1.80 1.03
C ASP A 115 -6.28 -2.08 0.16
N ARG A 116 -5.12 -1.50 0.49
CA ARG A 116 -3.85 -1.75 -0.20
C ARG A 116 -3.44 -3.22 -0.16
N HIS A 117 -3.55 -3.90 0.98
CA HIS A 117 -3.21 -5.33 1.07
C HIS A 117 -4.09 -6.19 0.16
N ARG A 118 -5.39 -5.88 0.04
CA ARG A 118 -6.26 -6.54 -0.93
C ARG A 118 -5.87 -6.25 -2.37
N GLY A 119 -5.46 -5.01 -2.64
CA GLY A 119 -4.91 -4.62 -3.94
C GLY A 119 -3.66 -5.44 -4.30
N VAL A 120 -2.72 -5.57 -3.36
CA VAL A 120 -1.51 -6.39 -3.53
C VAL A 120 -1.86 -7.84 -3.82
N LEU A 121 -2.79 -8.43 -3.06
CA LEU A 121 -3.22 -9.81 -3.31
C LEU A 121 -3.85 -9.99 -4.69
N ALA A 122 -4.73 -9.08 -5.10
CA ALA A 122 -5.31 -9.12 -6.44
C ALA A 122 -4.23 -8.96 -7.53
N TYR A 123 -3.25 -8.08 -7.31
CA TYR A 123 -2.14 -7.84 -8.23
C TYR A 123 -1.26 -9.09 -8.38
N LEU A 124 -0.86 -9.71 -7.27
CA LEU A 124 -0.06 -10.95 -7.25
C LEU A 124 -0.80 -12.12 -7.92
N LEU A 125 -2.12 -12.13 -7.87
CA LEU A 125 -2.98 -13.11 -8.55
C LEU A 125 -3.28 -12.75 -10.03
N GLY A 126 -2.67 -11.68 -10.56
CA GLY A 126 -2.86 -11.22 -11.93
C GLY A 126 -4.23 -10.59 -12.22
N ARG A 127 -5.01 -10.25 -11.18
CA ARG A 127 -6.34 -9.65 -11.28
C ARG A 127 -6.23 -8.13 -11.22
N TYR A 128 -5.59 -7.54 -12.23
CA TYR A 128 -5.16 -6.14 -12.19
C TYR A 128 -6.32 -5.13 -12.11
N GLU A 129 -7.47 -5.39 -12.73
CA GLU A 129 -8.63 -4.51 -12.62
C GLU A 129 -9.17 -4.48 -11.19
N VAL A 130 -9.21 -5.65 -10.54
CA VAL A 130 -9.61 -5.78 -9.12
C VAL A 130 -8.59 -5.08 -8.22
N ALA A 131 -7.29 -5.25 -8.52
CA ALA A 131 -6.23 -4.57 -7.80
C ALA A 131 -6.37 -3.04 -7.90
N LEU A 132 -6.66 -2.53 -9.10
CA LEU A 132 -6.80 -1.10 -9.36
C LEU A 132 -7.93 -0.49 -8.53
N ASP A 133 -9.07 -1.17 -8.36
CA ASP A 133 -10.15 -0.65 -7.51
C ASP A 133 -9.77 -0.60 -6.03
N TRP A 134 -9.10 -1.64 -5.52
CA TRP A 134 -8.61 -1.64 -4.14
C TRP A 134 -7.56 -0.54 -3.91
N PHE A 135 -6.60 -0.39 -4.82
CA PHE A 135 -5.63 0.70 -4.73
C PHE A 135 -6.27 2.08 -4.88
N THR A 136 -7.32 2.21 -5.69
CA THR A 136 -8.10 3.45 -5.79
C THR A 136 -8.77 3.80 -4.47
N ARG A 137 -9.37 2.81 -3.77
CA ARG A 137 -9.97 3.01 -2.44
C ARG A 137 -8.92 3.40 -1.41
N ALA A 138 -7.75 2.77 -1.42
CA ALA A 138 -6.64 3.14 -0.57
C ALA A 138 -6.19 4.60 -0.82
N LEU A 139 -6.08 5.00 -2.10
CA LEU A 139 -5.72 6.36 -2.49
C LEU A 139 -6.76 7.41 -2.09
N GLU A 140 -8.06 7.08 -2.20
CA GLU A 140 -9.17 7.96 -1.77
C GLU A 140 -9.11 8.28 -0.27
N ARG A 141 -8.67 7.32 0.54
CA ARG A 141 -8.47 7.49 1.99
C ARG A 141 -7.16 8.18 2.31
N GLU A 142 -6.09 7.82 1.62
CA GLU A 142 -4.74 8.29 1.94
C GLU A 142 -3.90 8.50 0.67
N ARG A 143 -3.55 9.76 0.41
CA ARG A 143 -2.80 10.17 -0.79
C ARG A 143 -1.29 10.08 -0.60
N THR A 144 -0.81 8.89 -0.24
CA THR A 144 0.62 8.63 -0.05
C THR A 144 1.31 8.38 -1.37
N SER A 145 2.64 8.53 -1.38
CA SER A 145 3.44 8.09 -2.53
C SER A 145 3.16 6.60 -2.77
N GLU A 146 3.19 5.74 -1.77
CA GLU A 146 2.95 4.27 -1.91
C GLU A 146 1.64 3.96 -2.64
N ASN A 147 0.52 4.57 -2.25
CA ASN A 147 -0.78 4.33 -2.88
C ASN A 147 -0.79 4.81 -4.34
N LEU A 148 -0.16 5.95 -4.64
CA LEU A 148 0.01 6.41 -6.03
C LEU A 148 0.87 5.43 -6.85
N GLY A 149 1.97 4.93 -6.28
CA GLY A 149 2.83 3.94 -6.92
C GLY A 149 2.07 2.68 -7.31
N ASN A 150 1.28 2.13 -6.39
CA ASN A 150 0.48 0.93 -6.64
C ASN A 150 -0.55 1.12 -7.78
N VAL A 151 -1.20 2.28 -7.84
CA VAL A 151 -2.10 2.63 -8.95
C VAL A 151 -1.33 2.70 -10.27
N LEU A 152 -0.18 3.39 -10.30
CA LEU A 152 0.65 3.52 -11.50
C LEU A 152 1.18 2.17 -12.00
N SER A 153 1.74 1.34 -11.13
CA SER A 153 2.21 -0.01 -11.46
C SER A 153 1.07 -0.86 -12.04
N THR A 154 -0.13 -0.76 -11.46
CA THR A 154 -1.30 -1.50 -11.93
C THR A 154 -1.76 -1.04 -13.32
N LEU A 155 -1.79 0.27 -13.59
CA LEU A 155 -2.08 0.80 -14.93
C LEU A 155 -1.06 0.30 -15.97
N ILE A 156 0.23 0.28 -15.61
CA ILE A 156 1.28 -0.25 -16.50
C ILE A 156 1.05 -1.73 -16.81
N ARG A 157 0.67 -2.54 -15.81
CA ARG A 157 0.35 -3.97 -16.00
C ARG A 157 -0.90 -4.20 -16.85
N LEU A 158 -1.86 -3.28 -16.79
CA LEU A 158 -3.04 -3.27 -17.68
C LEU A 158 -2.72 -2.82 -19.11
N GLY A 159 -1.49 -2.34 -19.37
CA GLY A 159 -1.08 -1.83 -20.68
C GLY A 159 -1.33 -0.33 -20.89
N GLU A 160 -1.79 0.36 -19.86
CA GLU A 160 -2.36 1.71 -19.90
C GLU A 160 -1.29 2.74 -19.52
N LEU A 161 -0.19 2.72 -20.29
CA LEU A 161 0.99 3.54 -20.01
C LEU A 161 0.69 5.05 -20.14
N ASP A 162 -0.14 5.44 -21.10
CA ASP A 162 -0.45 6.86 -21.34
C ASP A 162 -1.30 7.45 -20.20
N GLU A 163 -2.26 6.67 -19.68
CA GLU A 163 -3.00 6.97 -18.47
C GLU A 163 -2.08 7.09 -17.26
N ALA A 164 -1.13 6.15 -17.09
CA ALA A 164 -0.17 6.19 -15.99
C ALA A 164 0.71 7.46 -16.05
N ARG A 165 1.19 7.84 -17.24
CA ARG A 165 1.96 9.09 -17.43
C ARG A 165 1.14 10.33 -17.12
N THR A 166 -0.08 10.40 -17.67
CA THR A 166 -1.00 11.51 -17.40
C THR A 166 -1.27 11.64 -15.90
N LEU A 167 -1.44 10.51 -15.21
CA LEU A 167 -1.67 10.49 -13.77
C LEU A 167 -0.45 10.94 -12.97
N LEU A 168 0.74 10.50 -13.37
CA LEU A 168 2.01 10.93 -12.77
C LEU A 168 2.18 12.45 -12.90
N ASP A 169 1.96 13.01 -14.08
CA ASP A 169 2.06 14.46 -14.31
C ASP A 169 1.08 15.24 -13.42
N GLN A 170 -0.16 14.76 -13.30
CA GLN A 170 -1.17 15.34 -12.41
C GLN A 170 -0.75 15.26 -10.94
N ALA A 171 -0.23 14.11 -10.50
CA ALA A 171 0.26 13.91 -9.13
C ALA A 171 1.45 14.84 -8.84
N CYS A 172 2.43 14.94 -9.74
CA CYS A 172 3.60 15.81 -9.58
C CYS A 172 3.24 17.30 -9.55
N THR A 173 2.14 17.70 -10.19
CA THR A 173 1.66 19.09 -10.19
C THR A 173 0.88 19.45 -8.94
N SER A 174 0.14 18.50 -8.37
CA SER A 174 -0.84 18.76 -7.30
C SER A 174 -0.40 18.30 -5.91
N ALA A 175 0.49 17.33 -5.81
CA ALA A 175 0.93 16.74 -4.55
C ALA A 175 1.93 17.64 -3.81
N PRO A 176 1.96 17.58 -2.45
CA PRO A 176 3.02 18.18 -1.66
C PRO A 176 4.40 17.67 -2.09
N ASP A 177 5.41 18.52 -1.99
CA ASP A 177 6.78 18.20 -2.38
C ASP A 177 7.29 16.89 -1.78
N THR A 178 6.97 16.59 -0.52
CA THR A 178 7.32 15.32 0.13
C THR A 178 6.77 14.12 -0.63
N VAL A 179 5.48 14.10 -0.94
CA VAL A 179 4.82 13.01 -1.66
C VAL A 179 5.39 12.88 -3.08
N ARG A 180 5.61 14.02 -3.74
CA ARG A 180 6.20 14.07 -5.08
C ARG A 180 7.61 13.48 -5.11
N LEU A 181 8.49 13.91 -4.19
CA LEU A 181 9.87 13.46 -4.14
C LEU A 181 9.97 11.96 -3.81
N GLU A 182 9.16 11.48 -2.88
CA GLU A 182 9.07 10.04 -2.57
C GLU A 182 8.54 9.23 -3.76
N LEU A 183 7.53 9.74 -4.48
CA LEU A 183 6.99 9.07 -5.67
C LEU A 183 8.05 8.96 -6.78
N LEU A 184 8.78 10.04 -7.06
CA LEU A 184 9.86 10.03 -8.05
C LEU A 184 10.99 9.10 -7.64
N SER A 185 11.41 9.14 -6.37
CA SER A 185 12.42 8.21 -5.82
C SER A 185 12.00 6.75 -6.02
N ARG A 186 10.72 6.43 -5.78
CA ARG A 186 10.22 5.07 -5.99
C ARG A 186 10.24 4.67 -7.48
N ILE A 187 9.91 5.56 -8.41
CA ILE A 187 9.96 5.27 -9.86
C ILE A 187 11.36 4.85 -10.31
N GLU A 188 12.41 5.42 -9.70
CA GLU A 188 13.79 5.07 -10.01
C GLU A 188 14.19 3.67 -9.53
N ILE A 189 13.66 3.21 -8.39
CA ILE A 189 14.03 1.93 -7.78
C ILE A 189 13.09 0.76 -8.09
N ASP A 190 11.82 1.04 -8.36
CA ASP A 190 10.78 0.03 -8.59
C ASP A 190 10.73 -0.33 -10.09
N ASP A 191 10.99 -1.59 -10.39
CA ASP A 191 11.02 -2.09 -11.77
C ASP A 191 9.64 -2.13 -12.42
N ASP A 192 8.56 -2.26 -11.63
CA ASP A 192 7.19 -2.17 -12.14
C ASP A 192 6.87 -0.76 -12.65
N LEU A 193 7.57 0.24 -12.14
CA LEU A 193 7.45 1.65 -12.54
C LEU A 193 8.51 2.09 -13.56
N SER A 194 9.43 1.21 -13.96
CA SER A 194 10.55 1.53 -14.85
C SER A 194 10.13 2.21 -16.17
N ARG A 195 8.95 1.87 -16.69
CA ARG A 195 8.38 2.47 -17.92
C ARG A 195 8.01 3.95 -17.75
N LEU A 196 7.96 4.48 -16.53
CA LEU A 196 7.69 5.90 -16.25
C LEU A 196 8.96 6.72 -16.02
N ARG A 197 10.14 6.09 -15.93
CA ARG A 197 11.41 6.81 -15.76
C ARG A 197 11.60 7.81 -16.92
N PRO A 198 12.19 9.00 -16.66
CA PRO A 198 12.46 9.98 -17.71
C PRO A 198 13.32 9.34 -18.81
N ARG A 199 13.03 9.64 -20.08
CA ARG A 199 13.93 9.28 -21.17
C ARG A 199 15.12 10.24 -21.12
N SER A 200 16.32 9.69 -20.94
CA SER A 200 17.62 10.39 -21.03
C SER A 200 17.86 10.95 -22.43
#